data_AF-A0ABD1JVC7-F1
#
_entry.id   AF-A0ABD1JVC7-F1
#
_cell.length_a   1.000
_cell.length_b   1.000
_cell.length_c   1.000
_cell.angle_alpha   90.00
_cell.angle_beta   90.00
_cell.angle_gamma   90.00
#
_symmetry.space_group_name_H-M   'P 1'
#
loop_
_entity.id
_entity.type
_entity.pdbx_description
1 polymer ?
#
loop_
_entity_poly.entity_id
_entity_poly.type
_entity_poly.pdbx_seq_one_letter_code
_entity_poly.pdbx_strand_id
1 'polypeptide(L)'
;MARNLLKNPCGEEQMEFWELTENGGSEWQVQEMPGDCGHSFADDGITQYFATSFELCLKRQVVDLVSEGYSLEDLDTQPAVTVEDWYCGRTDCGCTYQLTVCLLDENQELLQKFEPDSVTLDPDSDDCSWRQVTHTFSEYGEGLRFISFEHGGQDTRFWDGWFGVRVTGSAIRVEL
;
A
#
# COMPACT_ATOMS: atom_id res chain seq x y z
N MET A 1 -3.10 -21.00 3.45
CA MET A 1 -3.13 -19.52 3.37
C MET A 1 -2.24 -19.12 2.22
N ALA A 2 -2.75 -18.32 1.29
CA ALA A 2 -1.94 -17.78 0.21
C ALA A 2 -0.81 -16.90 0.77
N ARG A 3 0.37 -16.96 0.15
CA ARG A 3 1.54 -16.17 0.55
C ARG A 3 1.37 -14.72 0.09
N ASN A 4 1.97 -13.77 0.83
CA ASN A 4 2.07 -12.39 0.36
C ASN A 4 3.02 -12.31 -0.85
N LEU A 5 2.58 -11.64 -1.92
CA LEU A 5 3.38 -11.42 -3.13
C LEU A 5 4.13 -10.09 -3.12
N LEU A 6 3.75 -9.15 -2.24
CA LEU A 6 4.51 -7.92 -2.05
C LEU A 6 5.79 -8.20 -1.28
N LYS A 7 6.90 -7.66 -1.78
CA LYS A 7 8.21 -7.66 -1.14
C LYS A 7 8.36 -6.44 -0.25
N ASN A 8 9.03 -6.62 0.87
CA ASN A 8 9.30 -5.57 1.86
C ASN A 8 8.03 -4.75 2.23
N PRO A 9 6.95 -5.39 2.71
CA PRO A 9 5.68 -4.72 2.98
C PRO A 9 5.70 -3.81 4.21
N CYS A 10 6.69 -3.96 5.09
CA CYS A 10 6.78 -3.24 6.38
C CYS A 10 7.99 -2.31 6.49
N GLY A 11 8.92 -2.32 5.53
CA GLY A 11 10.10 -1.44 5.54
C GLY A 11 11.37 -2.05 6.17
N GLU A 12 11.40 -3.35 6.47
CA GLU A 12 12.58 -4.05 7.01
C GLU A 12 13.83 -3.89 6.14
N GLU A 13 13.63 -3.76 4.83
CA GLU A 13 14.69 -3.54 3.84
C GLU A 13 14.66 -2.10 3.31
N GLN A 14 14.29 -1.13 4.16
CA GLN A 14 14.13 0.28 3.80
C GLN A 14 13.16 0.44 2.62
N MET A 15 13.56 1.10 1.53
CA MET A 15 12.72 1.28 0.33
C MET A 15 13.01 0.23 -0.77
N GLU A 16 13.78 -0.82 -0.47
CA GLU A 16 14.07 -1.86 -1.45
C GLU A 16 12.77 -2.50 -1.96
N PHE A 17 12.78 -2.93 -3.24
CA PHE A 17 11.66 -3.48 -4.00
C PHE A 17 10.52 -2.51 -4.35
N TRP A 18 10.55 -1.28 -3.85
CA TRP A 18 9.57 -0.26 -4.17
C TRP A 18 10.10 0.74 -5.20
N GLU A 19 9.33 0.97 -6.26
CA GLU A 19 9.55 2.07 -7.18
C GLU A 19 8.94 3.35 -6.60
N LEU A 20 9.73 4.39 -6.39
CA LEU A 20 9.22 5.68 -5.92
C LEU A 20 8.70 6.48 -7.10
N THR A 21 7.39 6.48 -7.31
CA THR A 21 6.75 7.21 -8.40
C THR A 21 6.64 8.70 -8.07
N GLU A 22 6.46 9.04 -6.79
CA GLU A 22 6.56 10.41 -6.27
C GLU A 22 7.32 10.40 -4.93
N ASN A 23 8.18 11.39 -4.69
CA ASN A 23 9.03 11.45 -3.50
C ASN A 23 9.23 12.91 -3.04
N GLY A 24 8.13 13.62 -2.81
CA GLY A 24 8.13 15.04 -2.47
C GLY A 24 8.61 15.35 -1.05
N GLY A 25 8.81 16.65 -0.77
CA GLY A 25 9.15 17.16 0.56
C GLY A 25 10.46 16.59 1.11
N SER A 26 10.44 16.12 2.35
CA SER A 26 11.55 15.41 3.01
C SER A 26 11.68 13.95 2.60
N GLU A 27 11.01 13.53 1.52
CA GLU A 27 11.02 12.18 0.95
C GLU A 27 10.38 11.11 1.86
N TRP A 28 10.27 9.87 1.36
CA TRP A 28 9.88 8.71 2.16
C TRP A 28 10.91 8.40 3.24
N GLN A 29 10.42 7.98 4.41
CA GLN A 29 11.28 7.46 5.48
C GLN A 29 10.67 6.24 6.15
N VAL A 30 11.50 5.24 6.43
CA VAL A 30 11.12 4.12 7.30
C VAL A 30 11.40 4.49 8.75
N GLN A 31 10.44 4.25 9.62
CA GLN A 31 10.51 4.51 11.06
C GLN A 31 10.04 3.29 11.86
N GLU A 32 10.43 3.23 13.14
CA GLU A 32 10.02 2.17 14.06
C GLU A 32 8.69 2.49 14.75
N MET A 33 7.86 1.47 14.96
CA MET A 33 6.62 1.54 15.73
C MET A 33 6.90 1.82 17.22
N PRO A 34 6.04 2.57 17.95
CA PRO A 34 4.78 3.18 17.50
C PRO A 34 4.93 4.53 16.79
N GLY A 35 6.15 5.04 16.61
CA GLY A 35 6.40 6.36 16.05
C GLY A 35 6.03 7.53 16.97
N ASP A 36 6.58 8.71 16.72
CA ASP A 36 6.19 9.93 17.46
C ASP A 36 4.73 10.29 17.20
N CYS A 37 3.98 10.64 18.25
CA CYS A 37 2.55 10.97 18.17
C CYS A 37 1.71 9.90 17.42
N GLY A 38 2.18 8.65 17.40
CA GLY A 38 1.56 7.54 16.69
C GLY A 38 0.86 6.52 17.58
N HIS A 39 0.34 5.48 16.93
CA HIS A 39 -0.38 4.39 17.55
C HIS A 39 0.42 3.09 17.41
N SER A 40 0.40 2.24 18.42
CA SER A 40 0.89 0.86 18.29
C SER A 40 0.06 0.12 17.24
N PHE A 41 0.73 -0.71 16.44
CA PHE A 41 0.05 -1.64 15.56
C PHE A 41 -0.44 -2.86 16.34
N ALA A 42 -1.50 -3.51 15.85
CA ALA A 42 -2.12 -4.63 16.56
C ALA A 42 -1.30 -5.93 16.51
N ASP A 43 -0.44 -6.08 15.50
CA ASP A 43 0.47 -7.21 15.33
C ASP A 43 1.88 -6.85 15.81
N ASP A 44 2.31 -7.48 16.92
CA ASP A 44 3.64 -7.30 17.51
C ASP A 44 4.79 -7.75 16.57
N GLY A 45 4.48 -8.51 15.51
CA GLY A 45 5.44 -8.90 14.47
C GLY A 45 5.79 -7.77 13.50
N ILE A 46 4.98 -6.70 13.44
CA ILE A 46 5.23 -5.54 12.58
C ILE A 46 5.83 -4.42 13.41
N THR A 47 7.13 -4.20 13.22
CA THR A 47 7.92 -3.25 14.03
C THR A 47 8.22 -1.94 13.30
N GLN A 48 7.93 -1.86 11.99
CA GLN A 48 8.29 -0.72 11.15
C GLN A 48 7.12 -0.29 10.23
N TYR A 49 7.20 0.96 9.78
CA TYR A 49 6.28 1.55 8.82
C TYR A 49 6.99 2.55 7.92
N PHE A 50 6.38 2.85 6.78
CA PHE A 50 6.79 3.92 5.88
C PHE A 50 6.04 5.21 6.22
N ALA A 51 6.72 6.34 6.29
CA ALA A 51 6.16 7.66 6.53
C ALA A 51 6.36 8.57 5.31
N THR A 52 5.30 9.26 4.93
CA THR A 52 5.32 10.29 3.88
C THR A 52 5.60 11.67 4.47
N SER A 53 5.97 12.61 3.60
CA SER A 53 6.30 13.99 3.96
C SER A 53 5.13 14.96 3.68
N PHE A 54 5.44 16.24 3.51
CA PHE A 54 4.47 17.33 3.31
C PHE A 54 4.08 17.59 1.85
N GLU A 55 4.80 16.97 0.90
CA GLU A 55 4.38 16.88 -0.50
C GLU A 55 4.13 15.41 -0.85
N LEU A 56 3.43 15.19 -1.96
CA LEU A 56 3.00 13.87 -2.39
C LEU A 56 4.17 12.89 -2.47
N CYS A 57 4.01 11.78 -1.77
CA CYS A 57 4.91 10.64 -1.78
C CYS A 57 4.11 9.41 -2.20
N LEU A 58 4.52 8.75 -3.28
CA LEU A 58 3.90 7.54 -3.81
C LEU A 58 4.96 6.49 -4.08
N LYS A 59 4.64 5.25 -3.75
CA LYS A 59 5.49 4.10 -4.06
C LYS A 59 4.68 2.97 -4.65
N ARG A 60 5.28 2.28 -5.61
CA ARG A 60 4.65 1.25 -6.43
C ARG A 60 5.46 -0.05 -6.42
N GLN A 61 4.75 -1.17 -6.48
CA GLN A 61 5.34 -2.46 -6.80
C GLN A 61 4.47 -3.16 -7.84
N VAL A 62 5.10 -3.71 -8.88
CA VAL A 62 4.44 -4.51 -9.90
C VAL A 62 4.84 -5.96 -9.70
N VAL A 63 3.86 -6.81 -9.41
CA VAL A 63 4.03 -8.24 -9.23
C VAL A 63 3.81 -8.92 -10.58
N ASP A 64 4.81 -9.68 -11.03
CA ASP A 64 4.68 -10.60 -12.16
C ASP A 64 4.28 -11.98 -11.62
N LEU A 65 3.04 -12.39 -11.89
CA LEU A 65 2.48 -13.62 -11.36
C LEU A 65 3.15 -14.88 -11.95
N VAL A 66 3.60 -14.81 -13.20
CA VAL A 66 4.30 -15.94 -13.84
C VAL A 66 5.67 -16.13 -13.19
N SER A 67 6.38 -15.02 -12.94
CA SER A 67 7.65 -15.03 -12.20
C SER A 67 7.48 -15.49 -10.74
N GLU A 68 6.32 -15.26 -10.15
CA GLU A 68 5.95 -15.79 -8.82
C GLU A 68 5.45 -17.26 -8.86
N GLY A 69 5.45 -17.90 -10.04
CA GLY A 69 5.21 -19.33 -10.19
C GLY A 69 3.76 -19.73 -10.49
N TYR A 70 2.87 -18.77 -10.76
CA TYR A 70 1.50 -19.05 -11.19
C TYR A 70 1.48 -19.47 -12.68
N SER A 71 0.76 -20.54 -13.01
CA SER A 71 0.59 -20.95 -14.40
C SER A 71 -0.46 -20.09 -15.10
N LEU A 72 -0.35 -19.94 -16.42
CA LEU A 72 -1.33 -19.16 -17.20
C LEU A 72 -2.73 -19.77 -17.10
N GLU A 73 -2.82 -21.10 -17.12
CA GLU A 73 -4.08 -21.85 -17.00
C GLU A 73 -4.77 -21.56 -15.67
N ASP A 74 -4.01 -21.52 -14.57
CA ASP A 74 -4.55 -21.20 -13.24
C ASP A 74 -5.04 -19.74 -13.18
N LEU A 75 -4.27 -18.79 -13.73
CA LEU A 75 -4.63 -17.37 -13.74
C LEU A 75 -5.87 -17.09 -14.60
N ASP A 76 -6.02 -17.81 -15.70
CA ASP A 76 -7.17 -17.67 -16.60
C ASP A 76 -8.47 -18.26 -15.97
N THR A 77 -8.36 -19.03 -14.87
CA THR A 77 -9.54 -19.41 -14.05
C THR A 77 -10.14 -18.26 -13.23
N GLN A 78 -9.50 -17.09 -13.24
CA GLN A 78 -9.87 -15.89 -12.47
C GLN A 78 -9.84 -16.12 -10.95
N PRO A 79 -8.70 -16.57 -10.39
CA PRO A 79 -8.56 -16.77 -8.95
C PRO A 79 -8.81 -15.49 -8.16
N ALA A 80 -9.29 -15.61 -6.94
CA ALA A 80 -9.54 -14.44 -6.11
C ALA A 80 -8.21 -13.73 -5.80
N VAL A 81 -8.14 -12.43 -6.09
CA VAL A 81 -6.98 -11.60 -5.76
C VAL A 81 -7.37 -10.67 -4.63
N THR A 82 -6.87 -10.94 -3.43
CA THR A 82 -7.11 -10.11 -2.25
C THR A 82 -5.94 -9.19 -2.01
N VAL A 83 -6.23 -7.90 -1.89
CA VAL A 83 -5.26 -6.86 -1.52
C VAL A 83 -5.62 -6.26 -0.18
N GLU A 84 -4.60 -5.98 0.61
CA GLU A 84 -4.74 -5.38 1.93
C GLU A 84 -3.67 -4.32 2.11
N ASP A 85 -4.01 -3.25 2.81
CA ASP A 85 -3.06 -2.26 3.25
C ASP A 85 -3.49 -1.64 4.57
N TRP A 86 -2.52 -1.18 5.35
CA TRP A 86 -2.77 -0.48 6.60
C TRP A 86 -2.19 0.92 6.55
N TYR A 87 -3.01 1.88 6.98
CA TYR A 87 -2.61 3.28 7.04
C TYR A 87 -3.03 3.92 8.37
N CYS A 88 -2.26 4.88 8.84
CA CYS A 88 -2.61 5.73 9.98
C CYS A 88 -2.06 7.16 9.82
N GLY A 89 -2.50 8.03 10.71
CA GLY A 89 -2.00 9.41 10.80
C GLY A 89 -1.26 9.65 12.11
N ARG A 90 -0.77 10.88 12.28
CA ARG A 90 -0.30 11.36 13.58
C ARG A 90 -1.44 12.04 14.33
N THR A 91 -1.31 12.09 15.65
CA THR A 91 -2.26 12.79 16.53
C THR A 91 -2.04 14.31 16.60
N ASP A 92 -1.00 14.85 15.95
CA ASP A 92 -0.66 16.28 15.96
C ASP A 92 -0.72 16.94 14.57
N CYS A 93 -0.87 16.16 13.49
CA CYS A 93 -0.99 16.64 12.12
C CYS A 93 -1.91 15.74 11.29
N GLY A 94 -2.76 16.37 10.48
CA GLY A 94 -3.58 15.65 9.51
C GLY A 94 -2.78 15.19 8.30
N CYS A 95 -3.32 14.20 7.58
CA CYS A 95 -2.70 13.65 6.38
C CYS A 95 -3.76 13.13 5.40
N THR A 96 -3.34 12.90 4.16
CA THR A 96 -4.13 12.23 3.13
C THR A 96 -3.52 10.88 2.78
N TYR A 97 -4.37 9.93 2.42
CA TYR A 97 -4.02 8.60 1.97
C TYR A 97 -4.70 8.29 0.65
N GLN A 98 -3.97 7.63 -0.26
CA GLN A 98 -4.50 7.10 -1.51
C GLN A 98 -3.89 5.73 -1.81
N LEU A 99 -4.69 4.90 -2.49
CA LEU A 99 -4.34 3.56 -2.93
C LEU A 99 -4.91 3.33 -4.33
N THR A 100 -4.08 2.79 -5.22
CA THR A 100 -4.49 2.37 -6.55
C THR A 100 -3.92 0.98 -6.81
N VAL A 101 -4.79 0.03 -7.12
CA VAL A 101 -4.42 -1.33 -7.48
C VAL A 101 -5.01 -1.68 -8.84
N CYS A 102 -4.17 -2.16 -9.76
CA CYS A 102 -4.56 -2.53 -11.12
C CYS A 102 -4.21 -3.98 -11.40
N LEU A 103 -5.19 -4.75 -11.88
CA LEU A 103 -4.98 -6.03 -12.54
C LEU A 103 -4.69 -5.79 -14.02
N LEU A 104 -3.60 -6.36 -14.52
CA LEU A 104 -3.07 -6.09 -15.85
C LEU A 104 -2.83 -7.39 -16.64
N ASP A 105 -3.01 -7.31 -17.95
CA ASP A 105 -2.78 -8.42 -18.88
C ASP A 105 -1.31 -8.54 -19.33
N GLU A 106 -1.00 -9.43 -20.29
CA GLU A 106 0.35 -9.61 -20.82
C GLU A 106 0.94 -8.37 -21.51
N ASN A 107 0.08 -7.49 -22.02
CA ASN A 107 0.45 -6.24 -22.67
C ASN A 107 0.47 -5.06 -21.69
N GLN A 108 0.25 -5.32 -20.39
CA GLN A 108 0.04 -4.32 -19.34
C GLN A 108 -1.22 -3.46 -19.56
N GLU A 109 -2.21 -3.98 -20.28
CA GLU A 109 -3.53 -3.36 -20.41
C GLU A 109 -4.38 -3.66 -19.17
N LEU A 110 -5.22 -2.70 -18.80
CA LEU A 110 -6.03 -2.76 -17.58
C LEU A 110 -7.19 -3.75 -17.74
N LEU A 111 -7.23 -4.75 -16.86
CA LEU A 111 -8.37 -5.67 -16.71
C LEU A 111 -9.38 -5.11 -15.69
N GLN A 112 -8.90 -4.78 -14.50
CA GLN A 112 -9.73 -4.21 -13.42
C GLN A 112 -8.89 -3.28 -12.54
N LYS A 113 -9.52 -2.21 -12.04
CA LYS A 113 -8.90 -1.24 -11.13
C LYS A 113 -9.69 -1.14 -9.83
N PHE A 114 -8.98 -1.12 -8.71
CA PHE A 114 -9.48 -0.70 -7.42
C PHE A 114 -8.77 0.60 -7.02
N GLU A 115 -9.55 1.67 -6.89
CA GLU A 115 -9.09 2.99 -6.46
C GLU A 115 -10.20 3.59 -5.59
N PRO A 116 -10.16 3.36 -4.27
CA PRO A 116 -11.08 4.01 -3.35
C PRO A 116 -10.84 5.53 -3.35
N ASP A 117 -11.86 6.28 -2.94
CA ASP A 117 -11.70 7.72 -2.72
C ASP A 117 -10.57 7.99 -1.71
N SER A 118 -9.77 9.02 -1.97
CA SER A 118 -8.70 9.42 -1.06
C SER A 118 -9.25 9.72 0.33
N VAL A 119 -8.57 9.21 1.35
CA VAL A 119 -8.96 9.40 2.74
C VAL A 119 -8.21 10.59 3.31
N THR A 120 -8.89 11.45 4.06
CA THR A 120 -8.25 12.49 4.87
C THR A 120 -8.43 12.13 6.34
N LEU A 121 -7.33 12.11 7.09
CA LEU A 121 -7.31 11.94 8.54
C LEU A 121 -7.02 13.29 9.17
N ASP A 122 -7.94 13.79 10.00
CA ASP A 122 -7.75 15.05 10.74
C ASP A 122 -7.73 14.77 12.24
N PRO A 123 -6.63 15.02 12.96
CA PRO A 123 -6.53 14.76 14.40
C PRO A 123 -7.54 15.54 15.25
N ASP A 124 -8.16 16.60 14.71
CA ASP A 124 -9.22 17.34 15.40
C ASP A 124 -10.59 16.62 15.36
N SER A 125 -10.78 15.67 14.43
CA SER A 125 -12.04 14.92 14.25
C SER A 125 -11.92 13.39 14.24
N ASP A 126 -10.71 12.87 14.03
CA ASP A 126 -10.39 11.45 13.91
C ASP A 126 -9.47 11.00 15.05
N ASP A 127 -9.49 9.70 15.34
CA ASP A 127 -8.54 9.08 16.25
C ASP A 127 -7.15 8.85 15.64
N CYS A 128 -7.01 9.04 14.32
CA CYS A 128 -5.82 8.81 13.50
C CYS A 128 -5.16 7.43 13.69
N SER A 129 -5.91 6.46 14.22
CA SER A 129 -5.42 5.09 14.50
C SER A 129 -5.26 4.28 13.21
N TRP A 130 -4.59 3.12 13.32
CA TRP A 130 -4.42 2.20 12.19
C TRP A 130 -5.75 1.70 11.66
N ARG A 131 -5.97 1.93 10.35
CA ARG A 131 -7.13 1.47 9.61
C ARG A 131 -6.68 0.52 8.51
N GLN A 132 -7.45 -0.54 8.31
CA GLN A 132 -7.23 -1.49 7.23
C GLN A 132 -8.10 -1.12 6.04
N VAL A 133 -7.52 -1.16 4.85
CA VAL A 133 -8.28 -1.28 3.60
C VAL A 133 -8.07 -2.68 3.05
N THR A 134 -9.16 -3.30 2.58
CA THR A 134 -9.12 -4.61 1.94
C THR A 134 -10.05 -4.62 0.73
N HIS A 135 -9.62 -5.30 -0.32
CA HIS A 135 -10.42 -5.51 -1.51
C HIS A 135 -10.10 -6.86 -2.13
N THR A 136 -11.12 -7.56 -2.61
CA THR A 136 -10.95 -8.81 -3.35
C THR A 136 -11.49 -8.60 -4.76
N PHE A 137 -10.61 -8.72 -5.75
CA PHE A 137 -11.00 -8.75 -7.15
C PHE A 137 -11.58 -10.12 -7.50
N SER A 138 -12.67 -10.09 -8.26
CA SER A 138 -13.34 -11.26 -8.81
C SER A 138 -13.96 -10.87 -10.15
N GLU A 139 -14.16 -11.85 -11.03
CA GLU A 139 -14.82 -11.63 -12.33
C GLU A 139 -14.15 -10.55 -13.20
N TYR A 140 -12.82 -10.42 -13.11
CA TYR A 140 -12.01 -9.45 -13.87
C TYR A 140 -11.72 -9.86 -15.31
N GLY A 141 -12.12 -11.08 -15.72
CA GLY A 141 -11.82 -11.63 -17.03
C GLY A 141 -10.49 -12.39 -17.09
N GLU A 142 -10.28 -13.10 -18.20
CA GLU A 142 -9.08 -13.89 -18.44
C GLU A 142 -7.86 -13.01 -18.73
N GLY A 143 -6.66 -13.58 -18.66
CA GLY A 143 -5.44 -12.91 -19.10
C GLY A 143 -4.69 -12.15 -18.01
N LEU A 144 -5.04 -12.30 -16.73
CA LEU A 144 -4.29 -11.70 -15.62
C LEU A 144 -2.81 -12.14 -15.66
N ARG A 145 -1.87 -11.19 -15.70
CA ARG A 145 -0.42 -11.44 -15.65
C ARG A 145 0.32 -10.61 -14.61
N PHE A 146 -0.08 -9.34 -14.45
CA PHE A 146 0.57 -8.45 -13.49
C PHE A 146 -0.43 -7.82 -12.53
N ILE A 147 0.05 -7.50 -11.33
CA ILE A 147 -0.69 -6.71 -10.36
C ILE A 147 0.18 -5.51 -10.00
N SER A 148 -0.30 -4.30 -10.33
CA SER A 148 0.32 -3.05 -9.91
C SER A 148 -0.33 -2.58 -8.62
N PHE A 149 0.47 -2.35 -7.58
CA PHE A 149 0.03 -1.82 -6.29
C PHE A 149 0.78 -0.53 -6.03
N GLU A 150 0.05 0.58 -5.89
CA GLU A 150 0.60 1.89 -5.59
C GLU A 150 -0.17 2.55 -4.46
N HIS A 151 0.55 3.11 -3.49
CA HIS A 151 -0.07 3.83 -2.38
C HIS A 151 0.82 4.97 -1.88
N GLY A 152 0.23 5.83 -1.06
CA GLY A 152 0.94 6.87 -0.35
C GLY A 152 0.04 8.05 -0.05
N GLY A 153 0.61 9.25 -0.04
CA GLY A 153 -0.08 10.46 0.36
C GLY A 153 0.88 11.53 0.84
N GLN A 154 0.37 12.44 1.68
CA GLN A 154 1.11 13.60 2.19
C GLN A 154 0.45 14.15 3.46
N ASP A 155 1.09 15.10 4.12
CA ASP A 155 0.47 15.86 5.19
C ASP A 155 -0.58 16.88 4.67
N THR A 156 -1.32 17.48 5.60
CA THR A 156 -2.27 18.57 5.31
C THR A 156 -1.84 19.94 5.84
N ARG A 157 -0.71 20.03 6.57
CA ARG A 157 -0.27 21.26 7.25
C ARG A 157 1.01 21.87 6.68
N PHE A 158 1.63 21.22 5.71
CA PHE A 158 2.89 21.62 5.08
C PHE A 158 4.04 21.76 6.08
N TRP A 159 4.18 20.81 7.00
CA TRP A 159 5.20 20.81 8.03
C TRP A 159 6.42 20.02 7.57
N ASP A 160 7.59 20.67 7.56
CA ASP A 160 8.85 20.03 7.19
C ASP A 160 9.13 18.80 8.07
N GLY A 161 9.47 17.67 7.46
CA GLY A 161 9.60 16.36 8.09
C GLY A 161 8.53 15.35 7.64
N TRP A 162 8.24 14.38 8.51
CA TRP A 162 7.40 13.21 8.21
C TRP A 162 6.08 13.24 8.98
N PHE A 163 5.24 14.18 8.58
CA PHE A 163 3.91 14.40 9.16
C PHE A 163 2.76 13.86 8.30
N GLY A 164 3.09 13.26 7.15
CA GLY A 164 2.10 12.66 6.26
C GLY A 164 1.59 11.31 6.75
N VAL A 165 0.86 10.61 5.88
CA VAL A 165 0.33 9.27 6.15
C VAL A 165 1.47 8.28 6.40
N ARG A 166 1.20 7.35 7.32
CA ARG A 166 2.05 6.19 7.60
C ARG A 166 1.39 4.94 7.05
N VAL A 167 2.15 4.09 6.37
CA VAL A 167 1.65 2.85 5.76
C VAL A 167 2.54 1.66 6.12
N THR A 168 1.94 0.47 6.31
CA THR A 168 2.67 -0.79 6.58
C THR A 168 1.77 -2.00 6.33
N GLY A 169 2.31 -3.21 6.46
CA GLY A 169 1.51 -4.44 6.43
C GLY A 169 0.79 -4.68 5.10
N SER A 170 1.28 -4.09 4.01
CA SER A 170 0.68 -4.23 2.68
C SER A 170 0.76 -5.67 2.19
N ALA A 171 -0.29 -6.17 1.55
CA ALA A 171 -0.29 -7.51 1.02
C ALA A 171 -1.10 -7.67 -0.27
N ILE A 172 -0.60 -8.56 -1.13
CA ILE A 172 -1.35 -9.15 -2.26
C ILE A 172 -1.32 -10.66 -2.08
N ARG A 173 -2.49 -11.29 -2.18
CA ARG A 173 -2.65 -12.74 -2.13
C ARG A 173 -3.53 -13.21 -3.27
N VAL A 174 -3.08 -14.24 -3.97
CA VAL A 174 -3.86 -14.91 -5.03
C VAL A 174 -4.26 -16.30 -4.54
N GLU A 175 -5.56 -16.58 -4.54
CA GLU A 175 -6.15 -17.84 -4.07
C GLU A 175 -6.65 -18.67 -5.26
N LEU A 176 -5.91 -19.76 -5.56
CA LEU A 176 -6.27 -20.79 -6.54
C LEU A 176 -7.21 -21.84 -5.95
#